data_AF-A0A4Q2RZP5-F1
#
_entry.id   AF-A0A4Q2RZP5-F1
#
_cell.length_a   1.000
_cell.length_b   1.000
_cell.length_c   1.000
_cell.angle_alpha   90.00
_cell.angle_beta   90.00
_cell.angle_gamma   90.00
#
_symmetry.space_group_name_H-M   'P 1'
#
loop_
_entity.id
_entity.type
_entity.pdbx_description
1 polymer ?
#
loop_
_entity_poly.entity_id
_entity_poly.type
_entity_poly.pdbx_seq_one_letter_code
_entity_poly.pdbx_strand_id
1 'polypeptide(L)'
;MGTLNRVSVWLGVVLIPLSLLLGYIGYRDLAEASMSRTDAAFGAIQLFFMETQTDLDQPPAALNIARFTAPLSLAAATLAAVLAVAGQQIRRAVLRWRGRDHVVLIGLGETGTELARALRERDQKVVVLEADPAHPALAEVQNRGALVVIGDARQPGVLRRCRVDTAQQVVVTTGLDSVNVEVCEVLTHMVSDATTVHAAIDDESLWSVLGRVQVEENSDSGSFDFFHADDRKALAFIDVVDRSLAGPTSAVYLTGEGALAQRVLVRWCQRRLAEGTHVSIHVSAETYSAVVEPMLRTQPWLGSVVSAAATVPTSCTVGMVCRQGLDGTALSAALSMAGERHVTDVFVCSTLPRGRAVLDLKGVSGKIVLVPAGSAFREPESFFGHSWIELMAMARHEDYCANERLRGITSRDNPSLVGWLDLPESLKDSNRRFAVAVGTVLGDIGAGLVPLGRPLDPDVMPVGHERLEVLARQEHDRWMSDLIRDGWTYSSGPKNPERKTHPLLVGWEELDEPEREKDRDAIRAIPRMLARVGYAVDVPTRD
;
A
#
# COMPACT_ATOMS: atom_id res chain seq x y z
N MET A 1 4.74 -10.40 24.12
CA MET A 1 6.17 -10.31 24.49
C MET A 1 6.47 -9.49 25.74
N GLY A 2 5.55 -8.66 26.28
CA GLY A 2 5.80 -7.88 27.50
C GLY A 2 5.96 -8.69 28.80
N THR A 3 5.45 -9.92 28.87
CA THR A 3 5.53 -10.79 30.06
C THR A 3 6.91 -11.41 30.25
N LEU A 4 7.55 -11.91 29.17
CA LEU A 4 8.90 -12.50 29.23
C LEU A 4 9.97 -11.49 29.66
N ASN A 5 9.88 -10.25 29.18
CA ASN A 5 10.83 -9.20 29.54
C ASN A 5 10.63 -8.69 30.98
N ARG A 6 9.39 -8.74 31.49
CA ARG A 6 9.11 -8.44 32.90
C ARG A 6 9.63 -9.54 33.81
N VAL A 7 9.46 -10.81 33.44
CA VAL A 7 9.95 -11.96 34.22
C VAL A 7 11.47 -11.98 34.28
N SER A 8 12.18 -11.75 33.17
CA SER A 8 13.66 -11.72 33.17
C SER A 8 14.24 -10.59 34.03
N VAL A 9 13.64 -9.40 33.98
CA VAL A 9 14.02 -8.28 34.85
C VAL A 9 13.68 -8.60 36.31
N TRP A 10 12.55 -9.24 36.58
CA TRP A 10 12.16 -9.66 37.93
C TRP A 10 13.12 -10.69 38.52
N LEU A 11 13.54 -11.69 37.72
CA LEU A 11 14.51 -12.72 38.15
C LEU A 11 15.85 -12.08 38.53
N GLY A 12 16.38 -11.15 37.72
CA GLY A 12 17.65 -10.48 38.02
C GLY A 12 17.56 -9.49 39.20
N VAL A 13 16.48 -8.70 39.28
CA VAL A 13 16.34 -7.64 40.29
C VAL A 13 15.87 -8.16 41.64
N VAL A 14 15.17 -9.31 41.69
CA VAL A 14 14.62 -9.86 42.93
C VAL A 14 15.35 -11.11 43.41
N LEU A 15 15.62 -12.10 42.54
CA LEU A 15 16.21 -13.36 43.00
C LEU A 15 17.69 -13.24 43.34
N ILE A 16 18.45 -12.38 42.66
CA ILE A 16 19.88 -12.19 42.97
C ILE A 16 20.04 -11.55 44.37
N PRO A 17 19.37 -10.42 44.71
CA PRO A 17 19.44 -9.88 46.06
C PRO A 17 18.86 -10.81 47.13
N LEU A 18 17.79 -11.54 46.82
CA LEU A 18 17.21 -12.52 47.74
C LEU A 18 18.17 -13.69 48.02
N SER A 19 18.85 -14.20 47.00
CA SER A 19 19.85 -15.27 47.14
C SER A 19 21.08 -14.79 47.92
N LEU A 20 21.52 -13.54 47.71
CA LEU A 20 22.58 -12.91 48.51
C LEU A 20 22.15 -12.76 49.97
N LEU A 21 20.92 -12.32 50.23
CA LEU A 21 20.40 -12.15 51.59
C LEU A 21 20.27 -13.49 52.32
N LEU A 22 19.72 -14.51 51.66
CA LEU A 22 19.59 -15.86 52.22
C LEU A 22 20.96 -16.51 52.44
N GLY A 23 21.91 -16.30 51.53
CA GLY A 23 23.30 -16.73 51.70
C GLY A 23 23.94 -16.04 52.91
N TYR A 24 23.77 -14.73 53.04
CA TYR A 24 24.31 -13.95 54.16
C TYR A 24 23.72 -14.42 55.50
N ILE A 25 22.39 -14.56 55.60
CA ILE A 25 21.71 -15.08 56.80
C ILE A 25 22.20 -16.50 57.10
N GLY A 26 22.25 -17.37 56.09
CA GLY A 26 22.68 -18.76 56.24
C GLY A 26 24.13 -18.89 56.74
N TYR A 27 25.05 -18.06 56.25
CA TYR A 27 26.42 -18.01 56.75
C TYR A 27 26.51 -17.40 58.16
N ARG A 28 25.69 -16.40 58.48
CA ARG A 28 25.60 -15.81 59.82
C ARG A 28 25.06 -16.80 60.86
N ASP A 29 24.15 -17.69 60.47
CA ASP A 29 23.56 -18.72 61.33
C ASP A 29 24.47 -19.94 61.48
N LEU A 30 25.27 -20.27 60.46
CA LEU A 30 26.23 -21.39 60.48
C LEU A 30 27.38 -21.15 61.45
N ALA A 31 27.84 -19.91 61.59
CA ALA A 31 28.93 -19.56 62.47
C ALA A 31 28.40 -19.09 63.83
N GLU A 32 28.29 -20.00 64.79
CA GLU A 32 28.22 -19.63 66.19
C GLU A 32 29.51 -18.87 66.57
N ALA A 33 29.41 -17.53 66.54
CA ALA A 33 30.32 -16.51 67.06
C ALA A 33 31.69 -16.23 66.39
N SER A 34 32.22 -17.01 65.43
CA SER A 34 33.58 -16.78 64.90
C SER A 34 33.70 -16.07 63.54
N MET A 35 32.63 -15.97 62.74
CA MET A 35 32.70 -15.40 61.39
C MET A 35 32.30 -13.92 61.35
N SER A 36 33.15 -13.09 60.74
CA SER A 36 32.89 -11.66 60.63
C SER A 36 31.72 -11.37 59.67
N ARG A 37 31.10 -10.18 59.79
CA ARG A 37 30.02 -9.76 58.87
C ARG A 37 30.50 -9.68 57.43
N THR A 38 31.75 -9.32 57.22
CA THR A 38 32.38 -9.24 55.90
C THR A 38 32.62 -10.62 55.31
N ASP A 39 32.99 -11.60 56.13
CA ASP A 39 33.21 -12.98 55.66
C ASP A 39 31.89 -13.67 55.29
N ALA A 40 30.81 -13.42 56.04
CA ALA A 40 29.49 -13.91 55.69
C ALA A 40 28.97 -13.31 54.36
N ALA A 41 29.26 -12.03 54.11
CA ALA A 41 28.95 -11.39 52.83
C ALA A 41 29.80 -11.95 51.68
N PHE A 42 31.09 -12.20 51.93
CA PHE A 42 31.99 -12.83 50.97
C PHE A 42 31.54 -14.25 50.61
N GLY A 43 31.20 -15.08 51.61
CA GLY A 43 30.66 -16.43 51.39
C GLY A 43 29.36 -16.41 50.60
N ALA A 44 28.46 -15.47 50.85
CA ALA A 44 27.22 -15.33 50.09
C ALA A 44 27.46 -15.01 48.60
N ILE A 45 28.55 -14.32 48.26
CA ILE A 45 28.96 -14.07 46.87
C ILE A 45 29.56 -15.35 46.25
N GLN A 46 30.35 -16.12 46.99
CA GLN A 46 30.96 -17.37 46.51
C GLN A 46 29.91 -18.41 46.08
N LEU A 47 28.71 -18.40 46.68
CA LEU A 47 27.59 -19.25 46.28
C LEU A 47 27.25 -19.11 44.79
N PHE A 48 27.43 -17.94 44.17
CA PHE A 48 27.16 -17.72 42.74
C PHE A 48 28.12 -18.45 41.81
N PHE A 49 29.31 -18.77 42.31
CA PHE A 49 30.35 -19.50 41.58
C PHE A 49 30.38 -20.99 41.95
N MET A 50 29.34 -21.47 42.64
CA MET A 50 29.23 -22.85 43.14
C MET A 50 30.36 -23.22 44.14
N GLU A 51 31.01 -22.23 44.73
CA GLU A 51 32.00 -22.42 45.79
C GLU A 51 31.29 -22.43 47.15
N THR A 52 31.02 -23.62 47.68
CA THR A 52 30.37 -23.82 48.98
C THR A 52 31.10 -24.89 49.77
N GLN A 53 31.17 -24.75 51.10
CA GLN A 53 31.62 -25.86 51.95
C GLN A 53 30.64 -27.03 51.82
N THR A 54 31.10 -28.17 51.31
CA THR A 54 30.28 -29.36 51.05
C THR A 54 30.09 -30.24 52.29
N ASP A 55 30.90 -30.01 53.32
CA ASP A 55 30.98 -30.85 54.52
C ASP A 55 30.14 -30.28 55.67
N LEU A 56 28.89 -29.93 55.38
CA LEU A 56 27.92 -29.48 56.38
C LEU A 56 26.90 -30.60 56.66
N ASP A 57 26.99 -31.21 57.84
CA ASP A 57 26.07 -32.29 58.26
C ASP A 57 24.60 -31.84 58.25
N GLN A 58 24.33 -30.58 58.64
CA GLN A 58 23.01 -29.95 58.58
C GLN A 58 23.14 -28.44 58.25
N PRO A 59 23.14 -28.04 56.97
CA PRO A 59 23.22 -26.63 56.61
C PRO A 59 21.95 -25.88 57.02
N PRO A 60 22.05 -24.63 57.52
CA PRO A 60 20.90 -23.77 57.75
C PRO A 60 20.01 -23.69 56.50
N ALA A 61 18.68 -23.69 56.69
CA ALA A 61 17.73 -23.72 55.59
C ALA A 61 17.95 -22.58 54.58
N ALA A 62 18.28 -21.38 55.08
CA ALA A 62 18.59 -20.23 54.23
C ALA A 62 19.82 -20.46 53.33
N LEU A 63 20.88 -21.07 53.87
CA LEU A 63 22.10 -21.41 53.11
C LEU A 63 21.83 -22.50 52.07
N ASN A 64 21.04 -23.51 52.43
CA ASN A 64 20.66 -24.61 51.55
C ASN A 64 19.79 -24.14 50.37
N ILE A 65 18.94 -23.13 50.56
CA ILE A 65 18.18 -22.51 49.48
C ILE A 65 19.14 -21.67 48.61
N ALA A 66 19.96 -20.83 49.24
CA ALA A 66 20.85 -19.90 48.53
C ALA A 66 21.88 -20.61 47.64
N ARG A 67 22.44 -21.76 48.04
CA ARG A 67 23.42 -22.51 47.23
C ARG A 67 22.90 -22.97 45.86
N PHE A 68 21.58 -23.12 45.72
CA PHE A 68 20.95 -23.46 44.44
C PHE A 68 20.37 -22.25 43.74
N THR A 69 19.75 -21.32 44.48
CA THR A 69 19.12 -20.15 43.86
C THR A 69 20.15 -19.14 43.35
N ALA A 70 21.34 -19.03 43.96
CA ALA A 70 22.37 -18.08 43.52
C ALA A 70 22.94 -18.44 42.13
N PRO A 71 23.46 -19.66 41.86
CA PRO A 71 23.90 -20.04 40.52
C PRO A 71 22.77 -19.99 39.48
N LEU A 72 21.56 -20.46 39.83
CA LEU A 72 20.42 -20.48 38.91
C LEU A 72 19.96 -19.06 38.52
N SER A 73 19.94 -18.13 39.47
CA SER A 73 19.54 -16.74 39.20
C SER A 73 20.55 -16.01 38.30
N LEU A 74 21.86 -16.23 38.51
CA LEU A 74 22.90 -15.69 37.64
C LEU A 74 22.82 -16.31 36.24
N ALA A 75 22.71 -17.63 36.13
CA ALA A 75 22.56 -18.31 34.85
C ALA A 75 21.32 -17.82 34.08
N ALA A 76 20.18 -17.66 34.76
CA ALA A 76 18.95 -17.15 34.16
C ALA A 76 19.08 -15.68 33.70
N ALA A 77 19.72 -14.82 34.50
CA ALA A 77 19.97 -13.43 34.14
C ALA A 77 20.92 -13.30 32.95
N THR A 78 22.02 -14.07 32.93
CA THR A 78 22.97 -14.12 31.82
C THR A 78 22.30 -14.65 30.55
N LEU A 79 21.53 -15.74 30.63
CA LEU A 79 20.79 -16.28 29.49
C LEU A 79 19.78 -15.27 28.96
N ALA A 80 19.03 -14.60 29.83
CA ALA A 80 18.08 -13.56 29.42
C ALA A 80 18.79 -12.38 28.73
N ALA A 81 19.92 -11.92 29.26
CA ALA A 81 20.72 -10.86 28.65
C ALA A 81 21.27 -11.28 27.27
N VAL A 82 21.79 -12.50 27.16
CA VAL A 82 22.26 -13.08 25.90
C VAL A 82 21.12 -13.19 24.90
N LEU A 83 19.94 -13.70 25.30
CA LEU A 83 18.77 -13.80 24.41
C LEU A 83 18.24 -12.42 24.00
N ALA A 84 18.32 -11.41 24.86
CA ALA A 84 17.94 -10.04 24.53
C ALA A 84 18.88 -9.42 23.47
N VAL A 85 20.20 -9.57 23.65
CA VAL A 85 21.21 -9.12 22.68
C VAL A 85 21.14 -9.94 21.39
N ALA A 86 20.98 -11.27 21.50
CA ALA A 86 20.82 -12.16 20.37
C ALA A 86 19.54 -11.86 19.60
N GLY A 87 18.42 -11.50 20.26
CA GLY A 87 17.17 -11.12 19.60
C GLY A 87 17.34 -9.93 18.64
N GLN A 88 18.17 -8.94 19.01
CA GLN A 88 18.50 -7.83 18.12
C GLN A 88 19.36 -8.26 16.92
N GLN A 89 20.30 -9.19 17.11
CA GLN A 89 21.14 -9.74 16.03
C GLN A 89 20.36 -10.71 15.12
N ILE A 90 19.48 -11.53 15.69
CA ILE A 90 18.61 -12.49 15.01
C ILE A 90 17.64 -11.75 14.08
N ARG A 91 17.04 -10.63 14.49
CA ARG A 91 16.20 -9.79 13.61
C ARG A 91 16.93 -9.35 12.34
N ARG A 92 18.21 -8.98 12.44
CA ARG A 92 19.06 -8.62 11.29
C ARG A 92 19.44 -9.83 10.45
N ALA A 93 19.67 -11.00 11.08
CA ALA A 93 19.97 -12.25 10.38
C ALA A 93 18.74 -12.83 9.64
N VAL A 94 17.53 -12.63 10.16
CA VAL A 94 16.27 -13.07 9.52
C VAL A 94 16.03 -12.38 8.17
N LEU A 95 16.41 -11.10 8.02
CA LEU A 95 16.38 -10.40 6.73
C LEU A 95 17.34 -11.01 5.72
N ARG A 96 18.48 -11.55 6.17
CA ARG A 96 19.44 -12.25 5.29
C ARG A 96 18.91 -13.59 4.80
N TRP A 97 18.19 -14.32 5.66
CA TRP A 97 17.74 -15.70 5.38
C TRP A 97 16.35 -15.80 4.70
N ARG A 98 15.49 -14.78 4.81
CA ARG A 98 14.11 -14.78 4.27
C ARG A 98 13.69 -13.49 3.55
N GLY A 99 14.67 -12.72 3.03
CA GLY A 99 14.49 -11.38 2.46
C GLY A 99 13.84 -11.30 1.08
N ARG A 100 12.83 -12.13 0.81
CA ARG A 100 11.87 -11.91 -0.28
C ARG A 100 10.53 -11.55 0.36
N ASP A 101 9.73 -10.75 -0.32
CA ASP A 101 8.38 -10.33 0.11
C ASP A 101 8.37 -9.41 1.34
N HIS A 102 9.24 -8.40 1.35
CA HIS A 102 9.17 -7.30 2.33
C HIS A 102 8.88 -5.96 1.65
N VAL A 103 8.25 -5.07 2.42
CA VAL A 103 8.00 -3.68 2.05
C VAL A 103 9.08 -2.80 2.68
N VAL A 104 9.69 -1.94 1.88
CA VAL A 104 10.61 -0.90 2.38
C VAL A 104 9.85 0.43 2.42
N LEU A 105 9.79 1.05 3.59
CA LEU A 105 9.19 2.38 3.79
C LEU A 105 10.31 3.37 4.05
N ILE A 106 10.46 4.37 3.20
CA ILE A 106 11.48 5.42 3.28
C ILE A 106 10.79 6.70 3.75
N GLY A 107 11.08 7.11 4.98
CA GLY A 107 10.45 8.25 5.65
C GLY A 107 9.23 7.86 6.46
N LEU A 108 9.17 8.34 7.71
CA LEU A 108 8.08 8.16 8.66
C LEU A 108 7.13 9.37 8.73
N GLY A 109 6.83 9.98 7.58
CA GLY A 109 5.72 10.95 7.50
C GLY A 109 4.37 10.34 7.89
N GLU A 110 3.28 11.13 7.79
CA GLU A 110 1.94 10.68 8.18
C GLU A 110 1.53 9.38 7.44
N THR A 111 1.74 9.34 6.12
CA THR A 111 1.46 8.15 5.29
C THR A 111 2.36 6.98 5.64
N GLY A 112 3.69 7.21 5.78
CA GLY A 112 4.66 6.16 6.07
C GLY A 112 4.42 5.48 7.42
N THR A 113 4.13 6.27 8.46
CA THR A 113 3.86 5.76 9.82
C THR A 113 2.60 4.89 9.87
N GLU A 114 1.50 5.37 9.31
CA GLU A 114 0.23 4.63 9.30
C GLU A 114 0.29 3.40 8.39
N LEU A 115 0.96 3.47 7.24
CA LEU A 115 1.17 2.31 6.37
C LEU A 115 2.05 1.25 7.06
N ALA A 116 3.11 1.67 7.76
CA ALA A 116 3.93 0.79 8.59
C ALA A 116 3.08 0.06 9.63
N ARG A 117 2.18 0.79 10.31
CA ARG A 117 1.25 0.22 11.29
C ARG A 117 0.31 -0.79 10.63
N ALA A 118 -0.34 -0.43 9.53
CA ALA A 118 -1.32 -1.27 8.85
C ALA A 118 -0.71 -2.54 8.24
N LEU A 119 0.53 -2.46 7.74
CA LEU A 119 1.30 -3.62 7.26
C LEU A 119 1.68 -4.55 8.42
N ARG A 120 2.18 -4.00 9.53
CA ARG A 120 2.57 -4.81 10.70
C ARG A 120 1.37 -5.46 11.40
N GLU A 121 0.20 -4.83 11.39
CA GLU A 121 -1.05 -5.44 11.87
C GLU A 121 -1.47 -6.68 11.05
N ARG A 122 -1.00 -6.81 9.80
CA ARG A 122 -1.22 -7.97 8.91
C ARG A 122 -0.01 -8.93 8.87
N ASP A 123 0.90 -8.83 9.84
CA ASP A 123 2.14 -9.61 9.91
C ASP A 123 3.09 -9.48 8.69
N GLN A 124 2.94 -8.44 7.87
CA GLN A 124 3.81 -8.18 6.72
C GLN A 124 5.20 -7.77 7.16
N LYS A 125 6.24 -8.19 6.41
CA LYS A 125 7.63 -7.82 6.70
C LYS A 125 7.85 -6.37 6.28
N VAL A 126 8.21 -5.51 7.24
CA VAL A 126 8.43 -4.08 6.98
C VAL A 126 9.83 -3.68 7.42
N VAL A 127 10.56 -3.03 6.50
CA VAL A 127 11.80 -2.32 6.76
C VAL A 127 11.51 -0.83 6.64
N VAL A 128 11.76 -0.07 7.69
CA VAL A 128 11.63 1.38 7.71
C VAL A 128 13.03 1.98 7.62
N LEU A 129 13.21 2.93 6.71
CA LEU A 129 14.38 3.79 6.59
C LEU A 129 13.98 5.20 7.00
N GLU A 130 14.61 5.75 8.04
CA GLU A 130 14.37 7.10 8.52
C GLU A 130 15.69 7.85 8.68
N ALA A 131 15.72 9.11 8.24
CA ALA A 131 16.90 9.95 8.33
C ALA A 131 17.07 10.54 9.74
N ASP A 132 15.98 10.93 10.39
CA ASP A 132 16.01 11.50 11.74
C ASP A 132 16.00 10.41 12.83
N PRO A 133 17.11 10.18 13.57
CA PRO A 133 17.15 9.22 14.66
C PRO A 133 16.23 9.57 15.85
N ALA A 134 15.75 10.82 15.93
CA ALA A 134 14.87 11.30 16.99
C ALA A 134 13.38 11.31 16.59
N HIS A 135 13.04 10.81 15.39
CA HIS A 135 11.67 10.83 14.90
C HIS A 135 10.69 10.11 15.87
N PRO A 136 9.58 10.74 16.28
CA PRO A 136 8.73 10.23 17.36
C PRO A 136 8.07 8.88 17.07
N ALA A 137 7.81 8.58 15.79
CA ALA A 137 7.19 7.31 15.37
C ALA A 137 8.13 6.11 15.44
N LEU A 138 9.45 6.30 15.59
CA LEU A 138 10.44 5.21 15.56
C LEU A 138 10.19 4.15 16.64
N ALA A 139 9.93 4.60 17.87
CA ALA A 139 9.67 3.70 18.99
C ALA A 139 8.41 2.85 18.73
N GLU A 140 7.38 3.46 18.17
CA GLU A 140 6.13 2.75 17.85
C GLU A 140 6.36 1.66 16.79
N VAL A 141 6.95 2.01 15.64
CA VAL A 141 7.14 1.04 14.54
C VAL A 141 8.07 -0.11 14.93
N GLN A 142 9.10 0.17 15.74
CA GLN A 142 10.00 -0.85 16.28
C GLN A 142 9.29 -1.80 17.25
N ASN A 143 8.43 -1.27 18.12
CA ASN A 143 7.65 -2.06 19.07
C ASN A 143 6.63 -2.97 18.35
N ARG A 144 6.13 -2.55 17.19
CA ARG A 144 5.28 -3.36 16.30
C ARG A 144 6.06 -4.36 15.44
N GLY A 145 7.39 -4.39 15.55
CA GLY A 145 8.25 -5.39 14.92
C GLY A 145 8.77 -5.01 13.54
N ALA A 146 8.63 -3.76 13.10
CA ALA A 146 9.33 -3.28 11.90
C ALA A 146 10.85 -3.25 12.17
N LEU A 147 11.66 -3.56 11.16
CA LEU A 147 13.09 -3.30 11.21
C LEU A 147 13.30 -1.82 10.91
N VAL A 148 14.02 -1.09 11.75
CA VAL A 148 14.41 0.28 11.47
C VAL A 148 15.89 0.37 11.07
N VAL A 149 16.13 1.08 9.98
CA VAL A 149 17.43 1.54 9.52
C VAL A 149 17.45 3.06 9.65
N ILE A 150 18.46 3.58 10.35
CA ILE A 150 18.70 5.03 10.38
C ILE A 150 19.74 5.37 9.32
N GLY A 151 19.44 6.37 8.49
CA GLY A 151 20.33 6.91 7.48
C GLY A 151 19.63 7.70 6.37
N ASP A 152 20.42 8.42 5.59
CA ASP A 152 19.95 9.18 4.43
C ASP A 152 19.68 8.24 3.24
N ALA A 153 18.47 8.27 2.72
CA ALA A 153 18.02 7.43 1.61
C ALA A 153 18.69 7.78 0.28
N ARG A 154 19.30 8.97 0.14
CA ARG A 154 20.07 9.37 -1.04
C ARG A 154 21.41 8.65 -1.14
N GLN A 155 21.82 7.95 -0.08
CA GLN A 155 23.05 7.17 -0.06
C GLN A 155 22.78 5.72 -0.49
N PRO A 156 23.34 5.25 -1.62
CA PRO A 156 23.13 3.88 -2.10
C PRO A 156 23.50 2.80 -1.06
N GLY A 157 24.53 3.05 -0.26
CA GLY A 157 24.95 2.13 0.81
C GLY A 157 23.89 1.92 1.89
N VAL A 158 23.06 2.93 2.16
CA VAL A 158 21.95 2.85 3.11
C VAL A 158 20.79 2.05 2.53
N LEU A 159 20.41 2.31 1.27
CA LEU A 159 19.37 1.56 0.56
C LEU A 159 19.72 0.06 0.42
N ARG A 160 20.99 -0.28 0.18
CA ARG A 160 21.47 -1.69 0.18
C ARG A 160 21.27 -2.37 1.52
N ARG A 161 21.42 -1.66 2.64
CA ARG A 161 21.15 -2.20 3.98
C ARG A 161 19.67 -2.52 4.19
N CYS A 162 18.79 -1.82 3.47
CA CYS A 162 17.34 -2.06 3.46
C CYS A 162 16.91 -3.17 2.50
N ARG A 163 17.84 -3.73 1.69
CA ARG A 163 17.57 -4.76 0.68
C ARG A 163 16.49 -4.37 -0.34
N VAL A 164 16.58 -3.15 -0.88
CA VAL A 164 15.64 -2.64 -1.90
C VAL A 164 15.64 -3.49 -3.19
N ASP A 165 16.74 -4.19 -3.48
CA ASP A 165 16.93 -5.11 -4.61
C ASP A 165 16.04 -6.36 -4.57
N THR A 166 15.53 -6.70 -3.38
CA THR A 166 14.67 -7.88 -3.15
C THR A 166 13.33 -7.53 -2.52
N ALA A 167 13.06 -6.23 -2.39
CA ALA A 167 11.80 -5.73 -1.88
C ALA A 167 10.67 -5.99 -2.90
N GLN A 168 9.49 -6.35 -2.40
CA GLN A 168 8.30 -6.42 -3.24
C GLN A 168 7.82 -5.02 -3.59
N GLN A 169 7.83 -4.14 -2.59
CA GLN A 169 7.32 -2.77 -2.67
C GLN A 169 8.29 -1.83 -1.96
N VAL A 170 8.58 -0.68 -2.57
CA VAL A 170 9.31 0.42 -1.94
C VAL A 170 8.39 1.63 -1.90
N VAL A 171 8.25 2.27 -0.75
CA VAL A 171 7.41 3.46 -0.59
C VAL A 171 8.28 4.61 -0.10
N VAL A 172 8.25 5.74 -0.81
CA VAL A 172 9.06 6.93 -0.53
C VAL A 172 8.15 8.06 -0.09
N THR A 173 8.20 8.38 1.20
CA THR A 173 7.37 9.36 1.90
C THR A 173 8.19 10.17 2.90
N THR A 174 9.24 10.85 2.44
CA THR A 174 10.13 11.65 3.31
C THR A 174 9.53 13.00 3.70
N GLY A 175 8.35 13.36 3.18
CA GLY A 175 7.68 14.63 3.40
C GLY A 175 8.26 15.80 2.58
N LEU A 176 9.22 15.54 1.68
CA LEU A 176 9.80 16.53 0.79
C LEU A 176 9.89 15.96 -0.62
N ASP A 177 9.20 16.58 -1.57
CA ASP A 177 9.13 16.10 -2.96
C ASP A 177 10.51 16.02 -3.62
N SER A 178 11.38 17.01 -3.39
CA SER A 178 12.74 17.01 -3.93
C SER A 178 13.55 15.79 -3.46
N VAL A 179 13.43 15.44 -2.18
CA VAL A 179 14.11 14.26 -1.61
C VAL A 179 13.48 12.98 -2.15
N ASN A 180 12.15 12.92 -2.29
CA ASN A 180 11.47 11.75 -2.85
C ASN A 180 11.94 11.48 -4.29
N VAL A 181 12.07 12.51 -5.13
CA VAL A 181 12.57 12.40 -6.51
C VAL A 181 14.05 11.98 -6.55
N GLU A 182 14.92 12.61 -5.74
CA GLU A 182 16.35 12.22 -5.63
C GLU A 182 16.50 10.74 -5.20
N VAL A 183 15.67 10.27 -4.27
CA VAL A 183 15.67 8.87 -3.83
C VAL A 183 15.21 7.94 -4.95
N CYS A 184 14.21 8.34 -5.74
CA CYS A 184 13.76 7.55 -6.89
C CYS A 184 14.86 7.38 -7.93
N GLU A 185 15.60 8.44 -8.25
CA GLU A 185 16.74 8.38 -9.16
C GLU A 185 17.81 7.37 -8.71
N VAL A 186 18.10 7.34 -7.40
CA VAL A 186 19.02 6.34 -6.84
C VAL A 186 18.43 4.93 -6.92
N LEU A 187 17.12 4.77 -6.68
CA LEU A 187 16.43 3.49 -6.72
C LEU A 187 16.39 2.86 -8.12
N THR A 188 16.32 3.66 -9.18
CA THR A 188 16.29 3.20 -10.59
C THR A 188 17.34 2.13 -10.87
N HIS A 189 18.56 2.31 -10.36
CA HIS A 189 19.67 1.37 -10.61
C HIS A 189 19.87 0.31 -9.52
N MET A 190 18.92 0.19 -8.59
CA MET A 190 19.07 -0.64 -7.39
C MET A 190 17.91 -1.61 -7.14
N VAL A 191 16.72 -1.28 -7.62
CA VAL A 191 15.55 -2.15 -7.50
C VAL A 191 15.51 -3.17 -8.63
N SER A 192 14.79 -4.27 -8.41
CA SER A 192 14.54 -5.25 -9.47
C SER A 192 13.37 -4.80 -10.37
N ASP A 193 13.29 -5.32 -11.59
CA ASP A 193 12.14 -5.07 -12.50
C ASP A 193 10.79 -5.50 -11.90
N ALA A 194 10.81 -6.43 -10.93
CA ALA A 194 9.62 -6.90 -10.24
C ALA A 194 9.19 -6.00 -9.06
N THR A 195 10.01 -5.02 -8.69
CA THR A 195 9.76 -4.11 -7.58
C THR A 195 9.01 -2.88 -8.07
N THR A 196 7.89 -2.55 -7.42
CA THR A 196 7.22 -1.27 -7.63
C THR A 196 7.66 -0.25 -6.58
N VAL A 197 7.99 0.96 -7.04
CA VAL A 197 8.39 2.10 -6.21
C VAL A 197 7.25 3.11 -6.20
N HIS A 198 6.67 3.36 -5.03
CA HIS A 198 5.63 4.36 -4.83
C HIS A 198 6.21 5.60 -4.18
N ALA A 199 6.23 6.73 -4.87
CA ALA A 199 6.80 7.96 -4.35
C ALA A 199 5.73 9.04 -4.18
N ALA A 200 5.63 9.60 -2.97
CA ALA A 200 4.70 10.68 -2.71
C ALA A 200 5.19 11.98 -3.36
N ILE A 201 4.29 12.71 -4.02
CA ILE A 201 4.53 14.04 -4.55
C ILE A 201 3.34 14.91 -4.13
N ASP A 202 3.58 15.89 -3.26
CA ASP A 202 2.56 16.79 -2.74
C ASP A 202 2.36 18.02 -3.64
N ASP A 203 3.38 18.45 -4.39
CA ASP A 203 3.25 19.50 -5.41
C ASP A 203 2.40 18.99 -6.60
N GLU A 204 1.23 19.59 -6.76
CA GLU A 204 0.29 19.21 -7.81
C GLU A 204 0.86 19.39 -9.22
N SER A 205 1.63 20.45 -9.46
CA SER A 205 2.18 20.73 -10.78
C SER A 205 3.23 19.68 -11.17
N LEU A 206 4.12 19.36 -10.24
CA LEU A 206 5.14 18.32 -10.41
C LEU A 206 4.50 16.94 -10.58
N TRP A 207 3.54 16.59 -9.72
CA TRP A 207 2.84 15.31 -9.79
C TRP A 207 2.11 15.14 -11.14
N SER A 208 1.48 16.19 -11.67
CA SER A 208 0.78 16.12 -12.95
C SER A 208 1.69 15.83 -14.14
N VAL A 209 2.93 16.33 -14.09
CA VAL A 209 3.95 16.08 -15.14
C VAL A 209 4.50 14.67 -14.99
N LEU A 210 4.93 14.29 -13.78
CA LEU A 210 5.46 12.94 -13.50
C LEU A 210 4.44 11.85 -13.79
N GLY A 211 3.15 12.11 -13.51
CA GLY A 211 2.05 11.18 -13.77
C GLY A 211 1.85 10.84 -15.24
N ARG A 212 2.21 11.76 -16.16
CA ARG A 212 2.22 11.49 -17.61
C ARG A 212 3.48 10.75 -18.03
N VAL A 213 4.63 11.25 -17.59
CA VAL A 213 5.94 10.69 -17.93
C VAL A 213 6.05 9.24 -17.50
N GLN A 214 5.57 8.87 -16.31
CA GLN A 214 5.62 7.48 -15.83
C GLN A 214 4.78 6.49 -16.66
N VAL A 215 3.79 6.97 -17.41
CA VAL A 215 2.95 6.13 -18.30
C VAL A 215 3.50 6.11 -19.72
N GLU A 216 4.03 7.25 -20.20
CA GLU A 216 4.62 7.38 -21.54
C GLU A 216 6.00 6.72 -21.62
N GLU A 217 6.82 6.81 -20.57
CA GLU A 217 8.16 6.22 -20.52
C GLU A 217 8.11 4.78 -19.98
N ASN A 218 8.73 3.86 -20.73
CA ASN A 218 9.02 2.52 -20.24
C ASN A 218 10.36 2.56 -19.50
N SER A 219 10.38 2.25 -18.20
CA SER A 219 11.63 2.09 -17.47
C SER A 219 12.12 0.64 -17.61
N ASP A 220 13.31 0.47 -18.20
CA ASP A 220 14.04 -0.81 -18.22
C ASP A 220 14.43 -1.31 -16.81
N SER A 221 14.17 -0.53 -15.76
CA SER A 221 14.57 -0.83 -14.38
C SER A 221 13.54 -0.30 -13.37
N GLY A 222 12.83 -1.23 -12.71
CA GLY A 222 11.79 -0.95 -11.71
C GLY A 222 10.56 -0.19 -12.23
N SER A 223 9.37 -0.47 -11.69
CA SER A 223 8.17 0.30 -12.06
C SER A 223 7.93 1.43 -11.06
N PHE A 224 7.81 2.66 -11.53
CA PHE A 224 7.62 3.84 -10.67
C PHE A 224 6.17 4.33 -10.69
N ASP A 225 5.66 4.67 -9.51
CA ASP A 225 4.33 5.23 -9.29
C ASP A 225 4.44 6.47 -8.39
N PHE A 226 4.49 7.64 -9.03
CA PHE A 226 4.41 8.92 -8.37
C PHE A 226 2.94 9.22 -8.04
N PHE A 227 2.64 9.33 -6.75
CA PHE A 227 1.28 9.49 -6.26
C PHE A 227 1.12 10.74 -5.40
N HIS A 228 -0.04 11.36 -5.50
CA HIS A 228 -0.46 12.43 -4.61
C HIS A 228 -1.38 11.86 -3.52
N ALA A 229 -1.11 12.15 -2.25
CA ALA A 229 -1.85 11.54 -1.13
C ALA A 229 -3.36 11.80 -1.20
N ASP A 230 -3.77 13.03 -1.52
CA ASP A 230 -5.19 13.36 -1.65
C ASP A 230 -5.86 12.72 -2.87
N ASP A 231 -5.10 12.36 -3.91
CA ASP A 231 -5.65 11.62 -5.06
C ASP A 231 -5.98 10.18 -4.66
N ARG A 232 -5.09 9.51 -3.92
CA ARG A 232 -5.37 8.18 -3.36
C ARG A 232 -6.51 8.19 -2.34
N LYS A 233 -6.62 9.24 -1.51
CA LYS A 233 -7.78 9.44 -0.63
C LYS A 233 -9.07 9.58 -1.42
N ALA A 234 -9.06 10.36 -2.50
CA ALA A 234 -10.22 10.55 -3.36
C ALA A 234 -10.66 9.23 -4.02
N LEU A 235 -9.73 8.45 -4.56
CA LEU A 235 -10.02 7.14 -5.13
C LEU A 235 -10.64 6.18 -4.09
N ALA A 236 -10.03 6.06 -2.90
CA ALA A 236 -10.56 5.24 -1.82
C ALA A 236 -11.96 5.70 -1.35
N PHE A 237 -12.19 7.02 -1.31
CA PHE A 237 -13.50 7.58 -1.01
C PHE A 237 -14.54 7.19 -2.07
N ILE A 238 -14.24 7.42 -3.34
CA ILE A 238 -15.13 7.11 -4.49
C ILE A 238 -15.46 5.62 -4.53
N ASP A 239 -14.49 4.74 -4.26
CA ASP A 239 -14.71 3.30 -4.17
C ASP A 239 -15.75 2.91 -3.11
N VAL A 240 -15.72 3.57 -1.96
CA VAL A 240 -16.72 3.35 -0.90
C VAL A 240 -18.08 3.90 -1.31
N VAL A 241 -18.12 5.05 -2.00
CA VAL A 241 -19.36 5.60 -2.56
C VAL A 241 -19.97 4.62 -3.55
N ASP A 242 -19.24 4.22 -4.59
CA ASP A 242 -19.71 3.33 -5.65
C ASP A 242 -20.23 2.00 -5.10
N ARG A 243 -19.49 1.36 -4.18
CA ARG A 243 -19.94 0.11 -3.53
C ARG A 243 -21.19 0.27 -2.68
N SER A 244 -21.51 1.49 -2.26
CA SER A 244 -22.67 1.78 -1.42
C SER A 244 -23.90 2.19 -2.22
N LEU A 245 -23.74 2.59 -3.48
CA LEU A 245 -24.84 2.97 -4.36
C LEU A 245 -25.52 1.71 -4.94
N ALA A 246 -26.84 1.76 -5.08
CA ALA A 246 -27.64 0.65 -5.63
C ALA A 246 -27.58 0.56 -7.16
N GLY A 247 -26.95 1.53 -7.83
CA GLY A 247 -26.84 1.63 -9.28
C GLY A 247 -26.08 2.89 -9.70
N PRO A 248 -25.84 3.08 -11.00
CA PRO A 248 -25.15 4.26 -11.52
C PRO A 248 -25.95 5.53 -11.24
N THR A 249 -25.27 6.58 -10.77
CA THR A 249 -25.86 7.90 -10.49
C THR A 249 -25.32 8.91 -11.49
N SER A 250 -26.22 9.55 -12.24
CA SER A 250 -25.87 10.56 -13.26
C SER A 250 -25.71 11.98 -12.71
N ALA A 251 -26.25 12.27 -11.51
CA ALA A 251 -26.13 13.57 -10.87
C ALA A 251 -25.79 13.47 -9.38
N VAL A 252 -24.74 14.18 -8.97
CA VAL A 252 -24.30 14.24 -7.56
C VAL A 252 -24.11 15.68 -7.12
N TYR A 253 -24.32 15.92 -5.83
CA TYR A 253 -24.03 17.20 -5.21
C TYR A 253 -22.78 17.10 -4.34
N LEU A 254 -21.79 17.97 -4.56
CA LEU A 254 -20.53 17.99 -3.81
C LEU A 254 -20.31 19.33 -3.10
N THR A 255 -19.95 19.27 -1.82
CA THR A 255 -19.43 20.43 -1.08
C THR A 255 -18.08 20.10 -0.47
N GLY A 256 -17.19 21.08 -0.43
CA GLY A 256 -15.81 20.86 -0.02
C GLY A 256 -14.88 22.00 -0.40
N GLU A 257 -13.65 21.92 0.11
CA GLU A 257 -12.58 22.87 -0.15
C GLU A 257 -11.21 22.17 -0.12
N GLY A 258 -10.21 22.81 -0.72
CA GLY A 258 -8.83 22.31 -0.77
C GLY A 258 -8.61 21.14 -1.74
N ALA A 259 -7.40 20.57 -1.68
CA ALA A 259 -6.92 19.59 -2.64
C ALA A 259 -7.77 18.31 -2.68
N LEU A 260 -8.31 17.85 -1.55
CA LEU A 260 -9.14 16.66 -1.51
C LEU A 260 -10.46 16.84 -2.27
N ALA A 261 -11.14 17.98 -2.11
CA ALA A 261 -12.37 18.28 -2.85
C ALA A 261 -12.10 18.35 -4.36
N GLN A 262 -11.01 19.00 -4.74
CA GLN A 262 -10.50 19.04 -6.11
C GLN A 262 -10.27 17.63 -6.68
N ARG A 263 -9.58 16.76 -5.95
CA ARG A 263 -9.30 15.38 -6.41
C ARG A 263 -10.56 14.52 -6.52
N VAL A 264 -11.48 14.60 -5.55
CA VAL A 264 -12.76 13.87 -5.62
C VAL A 264 -13.58 14.34 -6.81
N LEU A 265 -13.65 15.65 -7.06
CA LEU A 265 -14.36 16.21 -8.22
C LEU A 265 -13.82 15.65 -9.54
N VAL A 266 -12.50 15.74 -9.75
CA VAL A 266 -11.84 15.26 -10.98
C VAL A 266 -12.02 13.76 -11.15
N ARG A 267 -11.71 12.97 -10.12
CA ARG A 267 -11.76 11.50 -10.19
C ARG A 267 -13.19 10.98 -10.38
N TRP A 268 -14.18 11.63 -9.77
CA TRP A 268 -15.57 11.28 -9.98
C TRP A 268 -15.99 11.52 -11.43
N CYS A 269 -15.69 12.71 -11.97
CA CYS A 269 -15.92 13.02 -13.39
C CYS A 269 -15.26 11.98 -14.30
N GLN A 270 -13.95 11.78 -14.15
CA GLN A 270 -13.17 10.90 -15.02
C GLN A 270 -13.68 9.46 -14.97
N ARG A 271 -13.99 8.92 -13.78
CA ARG A 271 -14.51 7.56 -13.64
C ARG A 271 -15.80 7.35 -14.41
N ARG A 272 -16.69 8.33 -14.39
CA ARG A 272 -17.97 8.26 -15.11
C ARG A 272 -17.85 8.51 -16.61
N LEU A 273 -16.96 9.41 -17.02
CA LEU A 273 -16.62 9.60 -18.42
C LEU A 273 -15.99 8.32 -19.00
N ALA A 274 -15.18 7.60 -18.21
CA ALA A 274 -14.61 6.30 -18.59
C ALA A 274 -15.67 5.21 -18.77
N GLU A 275 -16.77 5.29 -18.03
CA GLU A 275 -17.96 4.42 -18.18
C GLU A 275 -18.83 4.82 -19.39
N GLY A 276 -18.45 5.85 -20.16
CA GLY A 276 -19.24 6.37 -21.29
C GLY A 276 -20.48 7.16 -20.86
N THR A 277 -20.58 7.55 -19.58
CA THR A 277 -21.74 8.25 -19.04
C THR A 277 -21.56 9.76 -19.04
N HIS A 278 -22.61 10.48 -19.42
CA HIS A 278 -22.69 11.92 -19.15
C HIS A 278 -22.98 12.13 -17.66
N VAL A 279 -22.21 13.02 -17.04
CA VAL A 279 -22.38 13.39 -15.63
C VAL A 279 -22.75 14.84 -15.52
N SER A 280 -23.62 15.14 -14.57
CA SER A 280 -23.83 16.50 -14.08
C SER A 280 -23.42 16.56 -12.62
N ILE A 281 -22.35 17.28 -12.32
CA ILE A 281 -21.97 17.54 -10.93
C ILE A 281 -22.47 18.92 -10.54
N HIS A 282 -23.20 18.98 -9.45
CA HIS A 282 -23.58 20.23 -8.83
C HIS A 282 -22.72 20.47 -7.60
N VAL A 283 -22.17 21.68 -7.46
CA VAL A 283 -21.36 22.05 -6.30
C VAL A 283 -21.95 23.24 -5.58
N SER A 284 -21.65 23.38 -4.29
CA SER A 284 -22.03 24.59 -3.55
C SER A 284 -21.36 25.84 -4.14
N ALA A 285 -21.95 27.02 -3.95
CA ALA A 285 -21.35 28.28 -4.41
C ALA A 285 -19.94 28.52 -3.81
N GLU A 286 -19.76 28.18 -2.53
CA GLU A 286 -18.46 28.25 -1.84
C GLU A 286 -17.43 27.32 -2.52
N THR A 287 -17.81 26.08 -2.79
CA THR A 287 -16.96 25.11 -3.49
C THR A 287 -16.66 25.53 -4.92
N TYR A 288 -17.64 26.10 -5.63
CA TYR A 288 -17.42 26.56 -7.00
C TYR A 288 -16.33 27.62 -7.06
N SER A 289 -16.42 28.67 -6.24
CA SER A 289 -15.42 29.74 -6.23
C SER A 289 -14.08 29.30 -5.63
N ALA A 290 -14.07 28.46 -4.59
CA ALA A 290 -12.84 28.02 -3.94
C ALA A 290 -12.08 26.94 -4.72
N VAL A 291 -12.78 26.08 -5.48
CA VAL A 291 -12.21 24.88 -6.10
C VAL A 291 -12.36 24.90 -7.62
N VAL A 292 -13.59 25.06 -8.13
CA VAL A 292 -13.87 24.89 -9.57
C VAL A 292 -13.29 26.04 -10.40
N GLU A 293 -13.50 27.29 -9.99
CA GLU A 293 -12.98 28.47 -10.72
C GLU A 293 -11.46 28.45 -10.91
N PRO A 294 -10.63 28.17 -9.89
CA PRO A 294 -9.20 27.97 -10.07
C PRO A 294 -8.84 26.87 -11.06
N MET A 295 -9.55 25.74 -10.98
CA MET A 295 -9.29 24.56 -11.80
C MET A 295 -9.63 24.75 -13.28
N LEU A 296 -10.61 25.59 -13.62
CA LEU A 296 -11.00 25.83 -15.02
C LEU A 296 -9.85 26.38 -15.88
N ARG A 297 -8.82 26.99 -15.26
CA ARG A 297 -7.61 27.44 -15.98
C ARG A 297 -6.72 26.31 -16.47
N THR A 298 -6.64 25.21 -15.70
CA THR A 298 -5.78 24.06 -16.00
C THR A 298 -6.57 22.89 -16.58
N GLN A 299 -7.87 22.82 -16.29
CA GLN A 299 -8.79 21.77 -16.72
C GLN A 299 -10.10 22.38 -17.26
N PRO A 300 -10.07 23.02 -18.45
CA PRO A 300 -11.25 23.70 -19.01
C PRO A 300 -12.44 22.79 -19.25
N TRP A 301 -12.20 21.49 -19.47
CA TRP A 301 -13.22 20.47 -19.72
C TRP A 301 -14.25 20.36 -18.58
N LEU A 302 -13.86 20.68 -17.34
CA LEU A 302 -14.75 20.66 -16.17
C LEU A 302 -15.95 21.61 -16.31
N GLY A 303 -15.80 22.71 -17.06
CA GLY A 303 -16.87 23.70 -17.24
C GLY A 303 -18.09 23.16 -17.99
N SER A 304 -17.95 22.03 -18.70
CA SER A 304 -19.06 21.34 -19.37
C SER A 304 -19.82 20.36 -18.48
N VAL A 305 -19.25 20.00 -17.32
CA VAL A 305 -19.72 18.91 -16.45
C VAL A 305 -20.14 19.40 -15.06
N VAL A 306 -19.54 20.50 -14.59
CA VAL A 306 -19.72 21.02 -13.23
C VAL A 306 -20.49 22.35 -13.25
N SER A 307 -21.49 22.47 -12.38
CA SER A 307 -22.28 23.70 -12.22
C SER A 307 -22.46 24.07 -10.75
N ALA A 308 -22.57 25.36 -10.46
CA ALA A 308 -22.89 25.84 -9.13
C ALA A 308 -24.39 25.71 -8.84
N ALA A 309 -24.74 25.28 -7.63
CA ALA A 309 -26.10 25.27 -7.11
C ALA A 309 -26.13 25.77 -5.66
N ALA A 310 -27.11 26.60 -5.32
CA ALA A 310 -27.26 27.15 -3.98
C ALA A 310 -27.79 26.12 -2.96
N THR A 311 -28.60 25.18 -3.44
CA THR A 311 -29.16 24.06 -2.67
C THR A 311 -28.99 22.76 -3.46
N VAL A 312 -29.20 21.61 -2.82
CA VAL A 312 -29.15 20.32 -3.50
C VAL A 312 -30.28 20.24 -4.54
N PRO A 313 -29.97 20.09 -5.84
CA PRO A 313 -31.00 19.98 -6.87
C PRO A 313 -31.79 18.68 -6.72
N THR A 314 -33.07 18.69 -7.09
CA THR A 314 -33.96 17.51 -7.00
C THR A 314 -33.50 16.32 -7.86
N SER A 315 -32.63 16.56 -8.84
CA SER A 315 -31.96 15.52 -9.64
C SER A 315 -30.86 14.77 -8.87
N CYS A 316 -30.34 15.33 -7.78
CA CYS A 316 -29.24 14.77 -7.00
C CYS A 316 -29.77 13.98 -5.80
N THR A 317 -29.73 12.66 -5.87
CA THR A 317 -30.07 11.79 -4.73
C THR A 317 -28.87 11.52 -3.83
N VAL A 318 -27.65 11.83 -4.29
CA VAL A 318 -26.40 11.55 -3.59
C VAL A 318 -25.65 12.84 -3.30
N GLY A 319 -25.30 13.04 -2.03
CA GLY A 319 -24.46 14.14 -1.54
C GLY A 319 -23.06 13.68 -1.16
N MET A 320 -22.05 14.51 -1.41
CA MET A 320 -20.65 14.28 -1.01
C MET A 320 -20.10 15.49 -0.26
N VAL A 321 -19.43 15.24 0.87
CA VAL A 321 -18.80 16.27 1.69
C VAL A 321 -17.30 15.98 1.81
N CYS A 322 -16.48 16.87 1.25
CA CYS A 322 -15.02 16.77 1.18
C CYS A 322 -14.37 18.03 1.78
N ARG A 323 -14.43 18.21 3.10
CA ARG A 323 -13.78 19.35 3.79
C ARG A 323 -12.52 18.91 4.51
N GLN A 324 -11.54 19.82 4.61
CA GLN A 324 -10.39 19.63 5.48
C GLN A 324 -10.69 20.13 6.90
N GLY A 325 -10.30 19.38 7.93
CA GLY A 325 -10.37 19.82 9.33
C GLY A 325 -11.49 19.18 10.18
N LEU A 326 -11.47 19.51 11.49
CA LEU A 326 -12.26 18.89 12.57
C LEU A 326 -13.78 18.91 12.32
N ASP A 327 -14.28 17.75 11.87
CA ASP A 327 -15.61 17.12 11.81
C ASP A 327 -16.91 17.93 11.97
N GLY A 328 -16.98 18.99 12.77
CA GLY A 328 -18.22 19.71 13.08
C GLY A 328 -18.84 20.40 11.86
N THR A 329 -18.03 21.04 11.01
CA THR A 329 -18.51 21.74 9.80
C THR A 329 -18.87 20.76 8.68
N ALA A 330 -18.09 19.69 8.51
CA ALA A 330 -18.38 18.63 7.56
C ALA A 330 -19.69 17.91 7.91
N LEU A 331 -19.90 17.57 9.19
CA LEU A 331 -21.13 16.95 9.65
C LEU A 331 -22.33 17.91 9.53
N SER A 332 -22.15 19.21 9.83
CA SER A 332 -23.21 20.20 9.65
C SER A 332 -23.65 20.31 8.18
N ALA A 333 -22.70 20.35 7.24
CA ALA A 333 -23.01 20.32 5.81
C ALA A 333 -23.72 19.03 5.41
N ALA A 334 -23.29 17.89 5.94
CA ALA A 334 -23.92 16.60 5.68
C ALA A 334 -25.36 16.51 6.19
N LEU A 335 -25.62 17.02 7.40
CA LEU A 335 -26.95 17.11 7.99
C LEU A 335 -27.88 18.01 7.18
N SER A 336 -27.36 19.14 6.68
CA SER A 336 -28.12 20.04 5.81
C SER A 336 -28.54 19.33 4.52
N MET A 337 -27.65 18.55 3.89
CA MET A 337 -28.00 17.77 2.69
C MET A 337 -28.98 16.64 3.00
N ALA A 338 -28.77 15.91 4.09
CA ALA A 338 -29.62 14.78 4.48
C ALA A 338 -31.04 15.22 4.90
N GLY A 339 -31.25 16.51 5.19
CA GLY A 339 -32.56 17.10 5.44
C GLY A 339 -33.44 17.25 4.20
N GLU A 340 -32.84 17.19 3.00
CA GLU A 340 -33.57 17.25 1.74
C GLU A 340 -34.24 15.90 1.44
N ARG A 341 -35.57 15.92 1.24
CA ARG A 341 -36.38 14.68 1.13
C ARG A 341 -35.97 13.74 0.00
N HIS A 342 -35.35 14.27 -1.05
CA HIS A 342 -34.95 13.53 -2.24
C HIS A 342 -33.52 12.95 -2.13
N VAL A 343 -32.74 13.38 -1.15
CA VAL A 343 -31.37 12.88 -0.92
C VAL A 343 -31.45 11.59 -0.10
N THR A 344 -30.98 10.49 -0.68
CA THR A 344 -30.99 9.18 -0.04
C THR A 344 -29.71 8.91 0.73
N ASP A 345 -28.57 9.34 0.19
CA ASP A 345 -27.24 9.01 0.73
C ASP A 345 -26.33 10.24 0.73
N VAL A 346 -25.71 10.52 1.88
CA VAL A 346 -24.71 11.57 2.05
C VAL A 346 -23.41 10.95 2.53
N PHE A 347 -22.35 11.08 1.74
CA PHE A 347 -21.03 10.55 2.05
C PHE A 347 -20.12 11.65 2.55
N VAL A 348 -19.55 11.46 3.74
CA VAL A 348 -18.65 12.43 4.36
C VAL A 348 -17.26 11.85 4.39
N CYS A 349 -16.34 12.50 3.69
CA CYS A 349 -14.93 12.17 3.78
C CYS A 349 -14.38 12.74 5.09
N SER A 350 -14.14 11.86 6.07
CA SER A 350 -13.71 12.22 7.42
C SER A 350 -12.26 11.80 7.69
N THR A 351 -11.61 12.50 8.62
CA THR A 351 -10.30 12.18 9.18
C THR A 351 -10.40 11.35 10.47
N LEU A 352 -11.62 11.03 10.93
CA LEU A 352 -11.84 10.23 12.14
C LEU A 352 -11.12 8.86 12.05
N PRO A 353 -10.53 8.38 13.17
CA PRO A 353 -9.92 7.06 13.21
C PRO A 353 -10.97 5.97 12.94
N ARG A 354 -10.52 4.88 12.30
CA ARG A 354 -11.25 3.66 11.90
C ARG A 354 -12.68 3.51 12.47
N GLY A 355 -13.66 3.48 11.56
CA GLY A 355 -15.03 3.06 11.81
C GLY A 355 -15.98 3.64 10.77
N ARG A 356 -16.64 2.79 9.98
CA ARG A 356 -17.78 3.24 9.16
C ARG A 356 -18.95 3.48 10.10
N ALA A 357 -19.13 4.71 10.55
CA ALA A 357 -20.32 5.11 11.28
C ALA A 357 -21.39 5.50 10.26
N VAL A 358 -22.51 4.78 10.29
CA VAL A 358 -23.74 5.22 9.63
C VAL A 358 -24.55 5.96 10.67
N LEU A 359 -24.83 7.24 10.43
CA LEU A 359 -25.70 8.03 11.27
C LEU A 359 -27.10 8.02 10.65
N ASP A 360 -28.01 7.30 11.28
CA ASP A 360 -29.45 7.36 11.01
C ASP A 360 -30.10 8.15 12.14
N LEU A 361 -30.37 9.42 11.88
CA LEU A 361 -30.88 10.37 12.87
C LEU A 361 -32.38 10.57 12.64
N LYS A 362 -33.16 10.49 13.72
CA LYS A 362 -34.60 10.78 13.65
C LYS A 362 -34.83 12.21 13.14
N GLY A 363 -35.45 12.33 11.96
CA GLY A 363 -35.85 13.62 11.38
C GLY A 363 -35.07 14.07 10.14
N VAL A 364 -34.05 13.32 9.71
CA VAL A 364 -33.45 13.46 8.37
C VAL A 364 -33.95 12.35 7.45
N SER A 365 -34.11 12.66 6.17
CA SER A 365 -34.57 11.72 5.14
C SER A 365 -33.44 10.85 4.60
N GLY A 366 -32.22 11.40 4.54
CA GLY A 366 -31.05 10.73 3.98
C GLY A 366 -30.19 10.03 5.04
N LYS A 367 -29.53 8.95 4.60
CA LYS A 367 -28.52 8.21 5.36
C LYS A 367 -27.17 8.92 5.28
N ILE A 368 -26.55 9.22 6.42
CA ILE A 368 -25.19 9.79 6.45
C ILE A 368 -24.18 8.67 6.66
N VAL A 369 -23.22 8.55 5.74
CA VAL A 369 -22.13 7.57 5.77
C VAL A 369 -20.81 8.30 5.98
N LEU A 370 -20.20 8.09 7.15
CA LEU A 370 -18.84 8.58 7.41
C LEU A 370 -17.82 7.62 6.78
N VAL A 371 -17.01 8.15 5.88
CA VAL A 371 -15.96 7.42 5.19
C VAL A 371 -14.62 7.94 5.70
N PRO A 372 -13.86 7.15 6.48
CA PRO A 372 -12.59 7.58 7.03
C PRO A 372 -11.49 7.46 5.96
N ALA A 373 -11.61 8.23 4.88
CA ALA A 373 -10.82 8.06 3.65
C ALA A 373 -9.32 8.07 3.94
N GLY A 374 -8.88 8.91 4.89
CA GLY A 374 -7.51 8.97 5.38
C GLY A 374 -6.97 7.63 5.91
N SER A 375 -7.80 6.85 6.61
CA SER A 375 -7.41 5.51 7.08
C SER A 375 -7.65 4.43 6.01
N ALA A 376 -8.70 4.57 5.20
CA ALA A 376 -9.07 3.61 4.17
C ALA A 376 -8.00 3.52 3.07
N PHE A 377 -7.48 4.66 2.59
CA PHE A 377 -6.44 4.64 1.56
C PHE A 377 -5.10 4.09 2.04
N ARG A 378 -4.87 4.09 3.37
CA ARG A 378 -3.64 3.57 4.00
C ARG A 378 -3.73 2.09 4.35
N GLU A 379 -4.87 1.45 4.09
CA GLU A 379 -4.94 0.00 4.06
C GLU A 379 -4.07 -0.50 2.92
N PRO A 380 -3.12 -1.44 3.13
CA PRO A 380 -2.20 -1.92 2.11
C PRO A 380 -2.87 -2.31 0.80
N GLU A 381 -4.00 -3.02 0.87
CA GLU A 381 -4.75 -3.44 -0.32
C GLU A 381 -5.25 -2.24 -1.11
N SER A 382 -5.78 -1.21 -0.43
CA SER A 382 -6.19 0.03 -1.06
C SER A 382 -4.98 0.85 -1.52
N PHE A 383 -3.92 0.96 -0.72
CA PHE A 383 -2.77 1.80 -1.03
C PHE A 383 -2.10 1.31 -2.31
N PHE A 384 -1.72 0.03 -2.37
CA PHE A 384 -1.03 -0.54 -3.53
C PHE A 384 -1.98 -0.72 -4.72
N GLY A 385 -3.24 -1.10 -4.48
CA GLY A 385 -4.25 -1.31 -5.51
C GLY A 385 -4.68 -0.05 -6.28
N HIS A 386 -4.37 1.15 -5.76
CA HIS A 386 -4.63 2.42 -6.43
C HIS A 386 -3.38 3.03 -7.10
N SER A 387 -2.32 2.24 -7.30
CA SER A 387 -1.25 2.65 -8.21
C SER A 387 -1.76 2.66 -9.66
N TRP A 388 -1.19 3.50 -10.51
CA TRP A 388 -1.62 3.56 -11.92
C TRP A 388 -1.45 2.20 -12.62
N ILE A 389 -0.41 1.45 -12.26
CA ILE A 389 -0.11 0.11 -12.78
C ILE A 389 -1.22 -0.88 -12.41
N GLU A 390 -1.62 -0.92 -11.13
CA GLU A 390 -2.70 -1.80 -10.66
C GLU A 390 -4.04 -1.43 -11.31
N LEU A 391 -4.35 -0.13 -11.39
CA LEU A 391 -5.58 0.34 -12.00
C LEU A 391 -5.67 -0.03 -13.49
N MET A 392 -4.59 0.14 -14.24
CA MET A 392 -4.53 -0.24 -15.66
C MET A 392 -4.56 -1.77 -15.84
N ALA A 393 -3.84 -2.52 -14.99
CA ALA A 393 -3.82 -3.97 -15.04
C ALA A 393 -5.21 -4.57 -14.74
N MET A 394 -5.91 -4.03 -13.75
CA MET A 394 -7.28 -4.41 -13.41
C MET A 394 -8.25 -4.10 -14.57
N ALA A 395 -8.15 -2.91 -15.17
CA ALA A 395 -8.98 -2.52 -16.31
C ALA A 395 -8.80 -3.47 -17.51
N ARG A 396 -7.56 -3.88 -17.82
CA ARG A 396 -7.31 -4.90 -18.86
C ARG A 396 -7.98 -6.22 -18.55
N HIS A 397 -7.87 -6.69 -17.31
CA HIS A 397 -8.45 -7.98 -16.91
C HIS A 397 -9.98 -7.96 -16.95
N GLU A 398 -10.58 -6.84 -16.57
CA GLU A 398 -12.03 -6.62 -16.70
C GLU A 398 -12.49 -6.70 -18.16
N ASP A 399 -11.78 -6.03 -19.07
CA ASP A 399 -12.03 -6.09 -20.52
C ASP A 399 -11.88 -7.49 -21.08
N TYR A 400 -10.80 -8.19 -20.72
CA TYR A 400 -10.59 -9.58 -21.10
C TYR A 400 -11.77 -10.46 -20.65
N CYS A 401 -12.19 -10.33 -19.39
CA CYS A 401 -13.33 -11.07 -18.88
C CYS A 401 -14.63 -10.73 -19.59
N ALA A 402 -14.84 -9.47 -19.97
CA ALA A 402 -16.01 -9.04 -20.72
C ALA A 402 -16.04 -9.66 -22.12
N ASN A 403 -14.91 -9.61 -22.85
CA ASN A 403 -14.81 -10.15 -24.21
C ASN A 403 -14.96 -11.68 -24.23
N GLU A 404 -14.34 -12.40 -23.30
CA GLU A 404 -14.48 -13.86 -23.22
C GLU A 404 -15.93 -14.28 -22.88
N ARG A 405 -16.64 -13.51 -22.04
CA ARG A 405 -18.06 -13.75 -21.78
C ARG A 405 -18.93 -13.47 -22.99
N LEU A 406 -18.62 -12.44 -23.79
CA LEU A 406 -19.30 -12.18 -25.07
C LEU A 406 -19.10 -13.33 -26.07
N ARG A 407 -17.94 -14.01 -26.02
CA ARG A 407 -17.65 -15.24 -26.77
C ARG A 407 -18.34 -16.49 -26.20
N GLY A 408 -19.09 -16.36 -25.10
CA GLY A 408 -19.80 -17.46 -24.45
C GLY A 408 -18.92 -18.35 -23.56
N ILE A 409 -17.68 -17.95 -23.29
CA ILE A 409 -16.76 -18.68 -22.42
C ILE A 409 -17.14 -18.43 -20.96
N THR A 410 -17.18 -19.49 -20.16
CA THR A 410 -17.53 -19.42 -18.74
C THR A 410 -16.33 -19.70 -17.84
N SER A 411 -16.45 -19.40 -16.55
CA SER A 411 -15.40 -19.72 -15.56
C SER A 411 -15.13 -21.22 -15.41
N ARG A 412 -16.03 -22.09 -15.91
CA ARG A 412 -15.79 -23.55 -15.98
C ARG A 412 -14.82 -23.92 -17.09
N ASP A 413 -14.90 -23.21 -18.21
CA ASP A 413 -14.03 -23.43 -19.38
C ASP A 413 -12.67 -22.77 -19.15
N ASN A 414 -12.69 -21.57 -18.54
CA ASN A 414 -11.51 -20.80 -18.24
C ASN A 414 -11.52 -20.27 -16.79
N PRO A 415 -10.74 -20.89 -15.89
CA PRO A 415 -10.66 -20.49 -14.48
C PRO A 415 -10.16 -19.05 -14.25
N SER A 416 -9.58 -18.38 -15.26
CA SER A 416 -9.15 -16.99 -15.11
C SER A 416 -10.32 -15.98 -15.19
N LEU A 417 -11.53 -16.40 -15.57
CA LEU A 417 -12.72 -15.54 -15.66
C LEU A 417 -13.35 -15.25 -14.28
N VAL A 418 -12.52 -14.76 -13.37
CA VAL A 418 -12.84 -14.36 -11.99
C VAL A 418 -12.53 -12.88 -11.79
N GLY A 419 -12.99 -12.31 -10.67
CA GLY A 419 -12.66 -10.92 -10.31
C GLY A 419 -11.17 -10.74 -10.00
N TRP A 420 -10.68 -9.51 -10.07
CA TRP A 420 -9.26 -9.19 -9.87
C TRP A 420 -8.71 -9.76 -8.56
N LEU A 421 -9.45 -9.67 -7.45
CA LEU A 421 -8.99 -10.17 -6.15
C LEU A 421 -8.69 -11.68 -6.16
N ASP A 422 -9.50 -12.47 -6.87
CA ASP A 422 -9.39 -13.92 -6.96
C ASP A 422 -8.44 -14.40 -8.07
N LEU A 423 -7.93 -13.48 -8.89
CA LEU A 423 -7.02 -13.81 -9.99
C LEU A 423 -5.66 -14.28 -9.44
N PRO A 424 -5.08 -15.39 -9.96
CA PRO A 424 -3.74 -15.84 -9.58
C PRO A 424 -2.67 -14.77 -9.79
N GLU A 425 -1.71 -14.70 -8.86
CA GLU A 425 -0.69 -13.65 -8.85
C GLU A 425 0.13 -13.58 -10.15
N SER A 426 0.46 -14.74 -10.75
CA SER A 426 1.17 -14.77 -12.04
C SER A 426 0.39 -14.12 -13.19
N LEU A 427 -0.94 -14.16 -13.13
CA LEU A 427 -1.80 -13.50 -14.12
C LEU A 427 -1.97 -12.01 -13.81
N LYS A 428 -1.98 -11.62 -12.53
CA LYS A 428 -1.89 -10.21 -12.14
C LYS A 428 -0.58 -9.59 -12.60
N ASP A 429 0.55 -10.29 -12.39
CA ASP A 429 1.88 -9.90 -12.88
C ASP A 429 1.88 -9.70 -14.40
N SER A 430 1.28 -10.63 -15.15
CA SER A 430 1.19 -10.52 -16.60
C SER A 430 0.39 -9.29 -17.05
N ASN A 431 -0.62 -8.87 -16.29
CA ASN A 431 -1.39 -7.66 -16.58
C ASN A 431 -0.65 -6.38 -16.17
N ARG A 432 0.08 -6.39 -15.05
CA ARG A 432 0.95 -5.29 -14.64
C ARG A 432 2.06 -5.03 -15.65
N ARG A 433 2.72 -6.07 -16.15
CA ARG A 433 3.76 -5.95 -17.19
C ARG A 433 3.20 -5.34 -18.48
N PHE A 434 1.97 -5.67 -18.85
CA PHE A 434 1.32 -5.02 -19.98
C PHE A 434 1.00 -3.55 -19.70
N ALA A 435 0.49 -3.23 -18.51
CA ALA A 435 0.21 -1.84 -18.10
C ALA A 435 1.47 -0.96 -18.25
N VAL A 436 2.64 -1.46 -17.83
CA VAL A 436 3.93 -0.77 -18.00
C VAL A 436 4.33 -0.65 -19.48
N ALA A 437 4.05 -1.68 -20.29
CA ALA A 437 4.37 -1.67 -21.72
C ALA A 437 3.49 -0.74 -22.57
N VAL A 438 2.39 -0.20 -22.03
CA VAL A 438 1.50 0.72 -22.77
C VAL A 438 2.26 1.95 -23.27
N GLY A 439 3.24 2.47 -22.53
CA GLY A 439 4.08 3.58 -22.98
C GLY A 439 4.80 3.30 -24.31
N THR A 440 5.31 2.07 -24.49
CA THR A 440 5.91 1.64 -25.75
C THR A 440 4.89 1.61 -26.89
N VAL A 441 3.66 1.14 -26.63
CA VAL A 441 2.58 1.15 -27.63
C VAL A 441 2.21 2.58 -28.04
N LEU A 442 2.13 3.51 -27.08
CA LEU A 442 1.87 4.93 -27.35
C LEU A 442 2.99 5.56 -28.19
N GLY A 443 4.25 5.29 -27.83
CA GLY A 443 5.43 5.74 -28.59
C GLY A 443 5.43 5.22 -30.03
N ASP A 444 5.11 3.94 -30.22
CA ASP A 444 5.03 3.31 -31.55
C ASP A 444 3.98 3.99 -32.44
N ILE A 445 2.86 4.44 -31.89
CA ILE A 445 1.82 5.12 -32.68
C ILE A 445 1.99 6.65 -32.71
N GLY A 446 3.02 7.18 -32.03
CA GLY A 446 3.26 8.62 -31.89
C GLY A 446 2.17 9.34 -31.12
N ALA A 447 1.49 8.67 -30.20
CA ALA A 447 0.43 9.24 -29.37
C ALA A 447 0.98 9.85 -28.08
N GLY A 448 0.31 10.90 -27.60
CA GLY A 448 0.50 11.47 -26.27
C GLY A 448 -0.72 11.26 -25.38
N LEU A 449 -0.58 11.63 -24.10
CA LEU A 449 -1.68 11.60 -23.14
C LEU A 449 -2.27 12.99 -22.88
N VAL A 450 -3.60 13.08 -22.89
CA VAL A 450 -4.36 14.25 -22.47
C VAL A 450 -5.34 13.88 -21.35
N PRO A 451 -5.76 14.81 -20.47
CA PRO A 451 -6.78 14.52 -19.47
C PRO A 451 -8.09 14.01 -20.11
N LEU A 452 -8.71 12.99 -19.50
CA LEU A 452 -10.01 12.49 -19.94
C LEU A 452 -11.10 13.53 -19.63
N GLY A 453 -11.48 14.31 -20.65
CA GLY A 453 -12.44 15.40 -20.52
C GLY A 453 -13.77 15.19 -21.26
N ARG A 454 -13.94 14.06 -21.95
CA ARG A 454 -15.17 13.69 -22.68
C ARG A 454 -15.49 12.22 -22.46
N PRO A 455 -16.75 11.78 -22.64
CA PRO A 455 -17.09 10.37 -22.55
C PRO A 455 -16.16 9.54 -23.44
N LEU A 456 -15.63 8.46 -22.87
CA LEU A 456 -14.77 7.55 -23.59
C LEU A 456 -15.59 6.88 -24.71
N ASP A 457 -15.01 6.82 -25.90
CA ASP A 457 -15.47 5.90 -26.93
C ASP A 457 -14.67 4.60 -26.77
N PRO A 458 -15.23 3.56 -26.13
CA PRO A 458 -14.48 2.39 -25.68
C PRO A 458 -14.05 1.47 -26.82
N ASP A 459 -14.65 1.62 -28.01
CA ASP A 459 -14.41 0.73 -29.15
C ASP A 459 -13.40 1.31 -30.15
N VAL A 460 -12.92 2.53 -29.90
CA VAL A 460 -12.03 3.25 -30.83
C VAL A 460 -10.63 3.36 -30.25
N MET A 461 -9.81 2.36 -30.56
CA MET A 461 -8.36 2.59 -30.62
C MET A 461 -8.07 3.39 -31.90
N PRO A 462 -7.44 4.57 -31.81
CA PRO A 462 -7.24 5.47 -32.96
C PRO A 462 -6.12 4.99 -33.91
N VAL A 463 -6.17 3.73 -34.32
CA VAL A 463 -5.22 3.11 -35.24
C VAL A 463 -5.97 2.29 -36.30
N GLY A 464 -5.47 2.28 -37.53
CA GLY A 464 -6.01 1.43 -38.58
C GLY A 464 -5.75 -0.05 -38.33
N HIS A 465 -6.49 -0.93 -39.02
CA HIS A 465 -6.39 -2.38 -38.88
C HIS A 465 -4.96 -2.91 -39.07
N GLU A 466 -4.22 -2.44 -40.08
CA GLU A 466 -2.84 -2.86 -40.32
C GLU A 466 -1.91 -2.54 -39.14
N ARG A 467 -2.09 -1.37 -38.52
CA ARG A 467 -1.28 -0.97 -37.36
C ARG A 467 -1.68 -1.79 -36.12
N LEU A 468 -2.97 -2.06 -35.95
CA LEU A 468 -3.48 -2.92 -34.88
C LEU A 468 -2.86 -4.32 -34.94
N GLU A 469 -2.75 -4.92 -36.13
CA GLU A 469 -2.10 -6.23 -36.32
C GLU A 469 -0.63 -6.24 -35.88
N VAL A 470 0.11 -5.18 -36.24
CA VAL A 470 1.52 -5.05 -35.85
C VAL A 470 1.65 -4.95 -34.33
N LEU A 471 0.83 -4.12 -33.69
CA LEU A 471 0.82 -3.95 -32.24
C LEU A 471 0.44 -5.24 -31.51
N ALA A 472 -0.56 -5.97 -32.02
CA ALA A 472 -0.98 -7.25 -31.43
C ALA A 472 0.12 -8.31 -31.52
N ARG A 473 0.84 -8.38 -32.65
CA ARG A 473 2.01 -9.25 -32.79
C ARG A 473 3.12 -8.90 -31.80
N GLN A 474 3.44 -7.61 -31.66
CA GLN A 474 4.44 -7.15 -30.70
C GLN A 474 4.04 -7.49 -29.25
N GLU A 475 2.75 -7.41 -28.92
CA GLU A 475 2.25 -7.83 -27.61
C GLU A 475 2.42 -9.32 -27.37
N HIS A 476 2.12 -10.16 -28.36
CA HIS A 476 2.36 -11.60 -28.27
C HIS A 476 3.85 -11.91 -28.05
N ASP A 477 4.74 -11.28 -28.82
CA ASP A 477 6.19 -11.45 -28.69
C ASP A 477 6.70 -11.01 -27.30
N ARG A 478 6.17 -9.91 -26.77
CA ARG A 478 6.46 -9.43 -25.41
C ARG A 478 6.00 -10.43 -24.35
N TRP A 479 4.75 -10.91 -24.45
CA TRP A 479 4.18 -11.90 -23.54
C TRP A 479 4.97 -13.22 -23.55
N MET A 480 5.36 -13.70 -24.74
CA MET A 480 6.23 -14.88 -24.86
C MET A 480 7.58 -14.66 -24.18
N SER A 481 8.19 -13.49 -24.39
CA SER A 481 9.48 -13.12 -23.79
C SER A 481 9.40 -13.11 -22.26
N ASP A 482 8.29 -12.61 -21.69
CA ASP A 482 8.03 -12.64 -20.25
C ASP A 482 7.94 -14.07 -19.71
N LEU A 483 7.18 -14.94 -20.39
CA LEU A 483 7.06 -16.34 -19.99
C LEU A 483 8.40 -17.08 -20.09
N ILE A 484 9.15 -16.89 -21.16
CA ILE A 484 10.48 -17.52 -21.32
C ILE A 484 11.43 -17.05 -20.22
N ARG A 485 11.43 -15.75 -19.89
CA ARG A 485 12.20 -15.19 -18.77
C ARG A 485 11.79 -15.79 -17.43
N ASP A 486 10.50 -16.04 -17.24
CA ASP A 486 9.95 -16.74 -16.06
C ASP A 486 10.22 -18.27 -16.08
N GLY A 487 10.95 -18.77 -17.09
CA GLY A 487 11.37 -20.17 -17.22
C GLY A 487 10.34 -21.09 -17.86
N TRP A 488 9.38 -20.54 -18.60
CA TRP A 488 8.42 -21.34 -19.36
C TRP A 488 8.99 -21.82 -20.68
N THR A 489 8.53 -22.99 -21.13
CA THR A 489 8.97 -23.63 -22.38
C THR A 489 7.78 -24.11 -23.21
N TYR A 490 7.97 -24.22 -24.52
CA TYR A 490 6.95 -24.72 -25.42
C TYR A 490 6.63 -26.21 -25.14
N SER A 491 5.35 -26.56 -25.24
CA SER A 491 4.86 -27.93 -25.27
C SER A 491 3.54 -27.98 -26.03
N SER A 492 3.37 -28.95 -26.93
CA SER A 492 2.14 -29.14 -27.72
C SER A 492 0.94 -29.60 -26.90
N GLY A 493 1.14 -30.01 -25.64
CA GLY A 493 0.07 -30.38 -24.72
C GLY A 493 -0.63 -29.18 -24.05
N PRO A 494 -1.62 -29.42 -23.18
CA PRO A 494 -2.27 -28.34 -22.43
C PRO A 494 -1.27 -27.61 -21.55
N LYS A 495 -1.54 -26.32 -21.28
CA LYS A 495 -0.75 -25.50 -20.35
C LYS A 495 -0.58 -26.26 -19.03
N ASN A 496 0.68 -26.38 -18.59
CA ASN A 496 1.02 -27.01 -17.32
C ASN A 496 1.87 -26.04 -16.48
N PRO A 497 1.29 -25.41 -15.45
CA PRO A 497 2.01 -24.49 -14.56
C PRO A 497 3.12 -25.13 -13.72
N GLU A 498 2.96 -26.39 -13.30
CA GLU A 498 3.96 -27.10 -12.49
C GLU A 498 5.24 -27.36 -13.29
N ARG A 499 5.07 -27.75 -14.56
CA ARG A 499 6.17 -27.99 -15.49
C ARG A 499 6.64 -26.73 -16.23
N LYS A 500 5.98 -25.59 -16.01
CA LYS A 500 6.15 -24.35 -16.77
C LYS A 500 6.17 -24.60 -18.28
N THR A 501 5.13 -25.24 -18.80
CA THR A 501 4.97 -25.46 -20.24
C THR A 501 3.69 -24.82 -20.77
N HIS A 502 3.76 -24.23 -21.96
CA HIS A 502 2.64 -23.52 -22.58
C HIS A 502 2.56 -23.79 -24.09
N PRO A 503 1.36 -24.10 -24.65
CA PRO A 503 1.20 -24.42 -26.07
C PRO A 503 1.33 -23.20 -26.99
N LEU A 504 0.97 -22.01 -26.50
CA LEU A 504 1.02 -20.78 -27.28
C LEU A 504 2.40 -20.12 -27.36
N LEU A 505 3.47 -20.78 -26.90
CA LEU A 505 4.85 -20.31 -27.10
C LEU A 505 5.32 -20.67 -28.52
N VAL A 506 4.62 -20.14 -29.53
CA VAL A 506 4.82 -20.34 -30.97
C VAL A 506 4.77 -19.00 -31.69
N GLY A 507 5.26 -18.94 -32.94
CA GLY A 507 5.24 -17.71 -33.72
C GLY A 507 3.81 -17.24 -34.03
N TRP A 508 3.64 -15.94 -34.28
CA TRP A 508 2.35 -15.31 -34.60
C TRP A 508 1.56 -16.02 -35.72
N GLU A 509 2.25 -16.50 -36.74
CA GLU A 509 1.63 -17.18 -37.88
C GLU A 509 1.16 -18.61 -37.58
N GLU A 510 1.57 -19.17 -36.43
CA GLU A 510 1.17 -20.50 -35.95
C GLU A 510 -0.01 -20.43 -34.97
N LEU A 511 -0.37 -19.22 -34.52
CA LEU A 511 -1.56 -19.01 -33.69
C LEU A 511 -2.83 -19.16 -34.51
N ASP A 512 -3.85 -19.72 -33.88
CA ASP A 512 -5.19 -19.70 -34.47
C ASP A 512 -5.82 -18.29 -34.35
N GLU A 513 -6.90 -18.08 -35.11
CA GLU A 513 -7.58 -16.78 -35.11
C GLU A 513 -8.13 -16.37 -33.74
N PRO A 514 -8.74 -17.26 -32.93
CA PRO A 514 -9.19 -16.91 -31.59
C PRO A 514 -8.08 -16.43 -30.66
N GLU A 515 -6.90 -17.05 -30.68
CA GLU A 515 -5.78 -16.60 -29.84
C GLU A 515 -5.23 -15.25 -30.33
N ARG A 516 -5.07 -15.05 -31.64
CA ARG A 516 -4.65 -13.73 -32.19
C ARG A 516 -5.64 -12.61 -31.83
N GLU A 517 -6.93 -12.90 -31.83
CA GLU A 517 -7.95 -11.91 -31.47
C GLU A 517 -7.82 -11.44 -30.01
N LYS A 518 -7.31 -12.28 -29.10
CA LYS A 518 -7.07 -11.87 -27.70
C LYS A 518 -5.96 -10.84 -27.60
N ASP A 519 -4.91 -10.94 -28.41
CA ASP A 519 -3.86 -9.92 -28.47
C ASP A 519 -4.38 -8.61 -29.07
N ARG A 520 -5.22 -8.68 -30.11
CA ARG A 520 -5.88 -7.47 -30.66
C ARG A 520 -6.78 -6.80 -29.64
N ASP A 521 -7.55 -7.59 -28.89
CA ASP A 521 -8.38 -7.09 -27.78
C ASP A 521 -7.54 -6.40 -26.70
N ALA A 522 -6.37 -6.95 -26.37
CA ALA A 522 -5.46 -6.31 -25.41
C ALA A 522 -5.01 -4.92 -25.89
N ILE A 523 -4.73 -4.76 -27.18
CA ILE A 523 -4.43 -3.44 -27.75
C ILE A 523 -5.65 -2.52 -27.75
N ARG A 524 -6.84 -3.04 -28.09
CA ARG A 524 -8.10 -2.26 -28.04
C ARG A 524 -8.51 -1.86 -26.62
N ALA A 525 -8.02 -2.54 -25.59
CA ALA A 525 -8.28 -2.20 -24.19
C ALA A 525 -7.52 -0.95 -23.71
N ILE A 526 -6.45 -0.53 -24.40
CA ILE A 526 -5.58 0.56 -23.96
C ILE A 526 -6.34 1.87 -23.64
N PRO A 527 -7.29 2.35 -24.46
CA PRO A 527 -8.09 3.53 -24.12
C PRO A 527 -8.86 3.39 -22.80
N ARG A 528 -9.45 2.21 -22.53
CA ARG A 528 -10.16 1.93 -21.26
C ARG A 528 -9.21 1.85 -20.07
N MET A 529 -8.01 1.29 -20.26
CA MET A 529 -6.96 1.29 -19.23
C MET A 529 -6.52 2.71 -18.86
N LEU A 530 -6.22 3.54 -19.87
CA LEU A 530 -5.81 4.93 -19.66
C LEU A 530 -6.94 5.77 -19.03
N ALA A 531 -8.18 5.54 -19.43
CA ALA A 531 -9.33 6.21 -18.86
C ALA A 531 -9.47 5.92 -17.35
N ARG A 532 -9.11 4.70 -16.91
CA ARG A 532 -9.11 4.33 -15.48
C ARG A 532 -8.18 5.19 -14.63
N VAL A 533 -7.06 5.64 -15.22
CA VAL A 533 -6.08 6.52 -14.56
C VAL A 533 -6.27 7.99 -14.91
N GLY A 534 -7.33 8.33 -15.66
CA GLY A 534 -7.75 9.71 -15.93
C GLY A 534 -7.21 10.32 -17.22
N TYR A 535 -6.66 9.51 -18.12
CA TYR A 535 -6.10 9.95 -19.39
C TYR A 535 -6.90 9.45 -20.59
N ALA A 536 -6.79 10.17 -21.70
CA ALA A 536 -7.22 9.74 -23.03
C ALA A 536 -6.03 9.79 -23.99
N VAL A 537 -6.08 8.95 -25.01
CA VAL A 537 -5.09 8.91 -26.10
C VAL A 537 -5.31 10.13 -27.00
N ASP A 538 -4.24 10.87 -27.27
CA ASP A 538 -4.20 11.93 -28.28
C ASP A 538 -3.24 11.52 -29.40
N VAL A 539 -3.79 11.26 -30.58
CA VAL A 539 -2.99 10.94 -31.77
C VAL A 539 -2.88 12.21 -32.61
N PRO A 540 -1.67 12.69 -32.91
CA PRO A 540 -1.49 13.83 -33.80
C PRO A 540 -2.16 13.54 -35.14
N THR A 541 -3.14 14.37 -35.52
CA THR A 541 -3.65 14.35 -36.89
C THR A 541 -2.48 14.72 -37.80
N ARG A 542 -2.07 13.80 -38.69
CA ARG A 542 -1.14 14.14 -39.77
C ARG A 542 -1.84 15.16 -40.66
N ASP A 543 -1.45 16.43 -40.54
CA ASP A 543 -1.73 17.48 -41.53
C ASP A 543 -1.02 17.19 -42.86
#